data_AF-A0AA41MG37-F1
#
_entry.id   AF-A0AA41MG37-F1
#
_cell.length_a   1.000
_cell.length_b   1.000
_cell.length_c   1.000
_cell.angle_alpha   90.00
_cell.angle_beta   90.00
_cell.angle_gamma   90.00
#
_symmetry.space_group_name_H-M   'P 1'
#
loop_
_entity.id
_entity.type
_entity.pdbx_description
1 polymer ?
#
loop_
_entity_poly.entity_id
_entity_poly.type
_entity_poly.pdbx_seq_one_letter_code
_entity_poly.pdbx_strand_id
1 'polypeptide(L)'
;LEETCISRSNINAVEGEPFYLKHCSSSLAHENEKTFIRWYKSTGSHGHAELSPSSSPRIAMHDYILEFWPLELEDQGSYFFQMGNDTQEWTLTVTRRSKHSCFNEKQVTSKHVEVKKAFRISCENGYYQKLIKKTSLYKNCENVTESNSNNLLIQKKAEFKDQGFYSCVFSLQRNGKFYNITKTYNITIVEASKDDIPGHIFTGGMIVAILISVVVVCLVIMGITYRVDLALFYRHLMRRDETLTDGKTYDAFVSYLKGGSSETGDEYTFAVETLPRVLEKHFGYKLCIFERDVVPGGAVVDEIHSLIEQSRRLIIVLSKSYVSNEVRYELESGLHEALVERKIKIILIEFTPASDFTFLPQSVKLLKSHRVLKWKADESLSYNSRFWKNLLYLMPAKATKPGKGEAEAYPVLSAC
;
A
#
# COMPACT_ATOMS: atom_id res chain seq x y z
N LEU A 1 -48.71 1.67 -3.60
CA LEU A 1 -47.99 0.87 -4.62
C LEU A 1 -48.11 1.63 -5.91
N GLU A 2 -47.09 2.43 -6.24
CA GLU A 2 -47.07 3.20 -7.48
C GLU A 2 -47.10 2.22 -8.66
N GLU A 3 -48.16 2.31 -9.45
CA GLU A 3 -48.27 1.60 -10.72
C GLU A 3 -47.16 2.09 -11.66
N THR A 4 -46.15 1.25 -11.88
CA THR A 4 -45.00 1.58 -12.73
C THR A 4 -45.45 1.89 -14.15
N CYS A 5 -45.30 3.16 -14.54
CA CYS A 5 -45.52 3.61 -15.91
C CYS A 5 -44.48 3.00 -16.86
N ILE A 6 -44.77 2.97 -18.17
CA ILE A 6 -43.88 2.31 -19.15
C ILE A 6 -43.01 3.37 -19.83
N SER A 7 -41.78 3.55 -19.35
CA SER A 7 -40.84 4.56 -19.89
C SER A 7 -40.05 4.08 -21.13
N ARG A 8 -39.94 2.77 -21.35
CA ARG A 8 -39.24 2.20 -22.51
C ARG A 8 -40.00 2.50 -23.80
N SER A 9 -39.29 2.88 -24.87
CA SER A 9 -39.90 3.14 -26.19
C SER A 9 -40.27 1.84 -26.92
N ASN A 10 -39.43 0.81 -26.88
CA ASN A 10 -39.71 -0.46 -27.54
C ASN A 10 -40.34 -1.47 -26.59
N ILE A 11 -41.47 -2.04 -26.99
CA ILE A 11 -42.26 -2.96 -26.18
C ILE A 11 -42.54 -4.23 -26.99
N ASN A 12 -42.21 -5.38 -26.39
CA ASN A 12 -42.61 -6.68 -26.92
C ASN A 12 -43.76 -7.22 -26.07
N ALA A 13 -44.82 -7.68 -26.71
CA ALA A 13 -45.98 -8.30 -26.06
C ALA A 13 -46.42 -9.58 -26.80
N VAL A 14 -47.22 -10.43 -26.15
CA VAL A 14 -47.70 -11.70 -26.73
C VAL A 14 -49.14 -11.56 -27.16
N GLU A 15 -49.45 -12.09 -28.35
CA GLU A 15 -50.81 -12.22 -28.85
C GLU A 15 -51.69 -13.04 -27.89
N GLY A 16 -52.92 -12.59 -27.70
CA GLY A 16 -53.94 -13.25 -26.89
C GLY A 16 -53.81 -13.03 -25.39
N GLU A 17 -52.85 -12.22 -24.92
CA GLU A 17 -52.75 -11.80 -23.51
C GLU A 17 -53.30 -10.38 -23.32
N PRO A 18 -53.97 -10.06 -22.19
CA PRO A 18 -54.27 -8.69 -21.82
C PRO A 18 -52.99 -7.86 -21.67
N PHE A 19 -53.02 -6.64 -22.21
CA PHE A 19 -51.86 -5.75 -22.20
C PHE A 19 -52.31 -4.31 -21.95
N TYR A 20 -51.39 -3.46 -21.48
CA TYR A 20 -51.67 -2.03 -21.28
C TYR A 20 -50.44 -1.18 -21.57
N LEU A 21 -50.68 0.02 -22.07
CA LEU A 21 -49.72 1.12 -22.15
C LEU A 21 -50.14 2.19 -21.15
N LYS A 22 -49.21 2.62 -20.30
CA LYS A 22 -49.44 3.69 -19.32
C LYS A 22 -48.40 4.78 -19.49
N HIS A 23 -48.87 6.00 -19.72
CA HIS A 23 -48.01 7.17 -19.81
C HIS A 23 -47.33 7.48 -18.46
N CYS A 24 -46.06 7.89 -18.53
CA CYS A 24 -45.31 8.37 -17.38
C CYS A 24 -45.51 9.87 -17.21
N SER A 25 -46.52 10.30 -16.45
CA SER A 25 -46.62 11.73 -16.09
C SER A 25 -45.54 12.10 -15.08
N SER A 26 -44.75 13.13 -15.38
CA SER A 26 -43.71 13.66 -14.49
C SER A 26 -44.24 14.61 -13.41
N SER A 27 -45.56 14.88 -13.34
CA SER A 27 -46.12 15.74 -12.30
C SER A 27 -47.39 15.16 -11.69
N LEU A 28 -47.40 15.04 -10.36
CA LEU A 28 -48.60 14.82 -9.55
C LEU A 28 -49.51 16.08 -9.49
N ALA A 29 -49.21 17.14 -10.26
CA ALA A 29 -49.69 18.49 -10.00
C ALA A 29 -50.76 19.03 -10.97
N HIS A 30 -51.22 18.25 -11.94
CA HIS A 30 -52.30 18.67 -12.85
C HIS A 30 -53.61 17.92 -12.58
N GLU A 31 -54.15 18.08 -11.37
CA GLU A 31 -55.53 17.68 -11.04
C GLU A 31 -56.58 18.67 -11.60
N ASN A 32 -56.16 19.82 -12.16
CA ASN A 32 -57.06 20.94 -12.47
C ASN A 32 -57.21 21.31 -13.96
N GLU A 33 -56.60 20.58 -14.89
CA GLU A 33 -56.96 20.71 -16.30
C GLU A 33 -57.37 19.35 -16.84
N LYS A 34 -58.66 19.18 -17.16
CA LYS A 34 -59.11 18.11 -18.06
C LYS A 34 -58.55 18.40 -19.46
N THR A 35 -57.24 18.25 -19.60
CA THR A 35 -56.56 18.32 -20.89
C THR A 35 -57.07 17.15 -21.73
N PHE A 36 -57.35 17.42 -23.01
CA PHE A 36 -57.81 16.41 -23.94
C PHE A 36 -56.68 15.40 -24.18
N ILE A 37 -56.76 14.25 -23.51
CA ILE A 37 -55.85 13.12 -23.74
C ILE A 37 -56.18 12.52 -25.11
N ARG A 38 -55.17 12.36 -25.96
CA ARG A 38 -55.30 11.74 -27.27
C ARG A 38 -54.30 10.62 -27.44
N TRP A 39 -54.79 9.51 -28.00
CA TRP A 39 -53.99 8.36 -28.38
C TRP A 39 -54.01 8.22 -29.89
N TYR A 40 -52.84 7.99 -30.49
CA TYR A 40 -52.70 7.76 -31.91
C TYR A 40 -51.98 6.44 -32.18
N LYS A 41 -52.33 5.80 -33.28
CA LYS A 41 -51.63 4.62 -33.81
C LYS A 41 -51.10 4.94 -35.21
N SER A 42 -49.86 4.57 -35.48
CA SER A 42 -49.25 4.62 -36.81
C SER A 42 -48.76 3.24 -37.21
N THR A 43 -49.11 2.83 -38.42
CA THR A 43 -48.68 1.59 -39.05
C THR A 43 -47.83 1.93 -40.29
N GLY A 44 -46.65 2.51 -40.07
CA GLY A 44 -45.55 2.66 -41.04
C GLY A 44 -45.80 3.56 -42.25
N SER A 45 -46.83 3.31 -43.06
CA SER A 45 -47.11 3.95 -44.35
C SER A 45 -48.33 4.88 -44.37
N HIS A 46 -49.17 4.84 -43.33
CA HIS A 46 -50.29 5.77 -43.15
C HIS A 46 -50.00 6.67 -41.94
N GLY A 47 -50.32 7.97 -42.07
CA GLY A 47 -50.14 8.96 -41.01
C GLY A 47 -50.82 8.58 -39.70
N HIS A 48 -50.60 9.36 -38.64
CA HIS A 48 -51.15 9.10 -37.31
C HIS A 48 -52.70 9.05 -37.36
N ALA A 49 -53.27 7.88 -37.04
CA ALA A 49 -54.71 7.71 -36.89
C ALA A 49 -55.08 7.84 -35.40
N GLU A 50 -56.01 8.73 -35.08
CA GLU A 50 -56.51 8.90 -33.71
C GLU A 50 -57.36 7.69 -33.29
N LEU A 51 -57.05 7.12 -32.13
CA LEU A 51 -57.78 5.99 -31.56
C LEU A 51 -59.06 6.51 -30.92
N SER A 52 -60.21 6.07 -31.43
CA SER A 52 -61.52 6.40 -30.87
C SER A 52 -61.98 5.34 -29.87
N PRO A 53 -62.59 5.70 -28.72
CA PRO A 53 -63.08 4.75 -27.71
C PRO A 53 -64.11 3.75 -28.24
N SER A 54 -64.81 4.12 -29.31
CA SER A 54 -65.84 3.31 -29.98
C SER A 54 -65.29 2.44 -31.12
N SER A 55 -64.00 2.53 -31.45
CA SER A 55 -63.42 1.86 -32.62
C SER A 55 -63.26 0.35 -32.46
N SER A 56 -63.12 -0.15 -31.22
CA SER A 56 -63.00 -1.58 -30.94
C SER A 56 -63.47 -1.93 -29.53
N PRO A 57 -64.28 -2.98 -29.33
CA PRO A 57 -64.72 -3.41 -28.00
C PRO A 57 -63.59 -4.05 -27.15
N ARG A 58 -62.45 -4.38 -27.78
CA ARG A 58 -61.25 -4.94 -27.10
C ARG A 58 -60.35 -3.86 -26.51
N ILE A 59 -60.34 -2.66 -27.09
CA ILE A 59 -59.44 -1.58 -26.71
C ILE A 59 -60.19 -0.65 -25.77
N ALA A 60 -59.68 -0.47 -24.56
CA ALA A 60 -60.26 0.42 -23.57
C ALA A 60 -59.28 1.56 -23.27
N MET A 61 -59.80 2.78 -23.25
CA MET A 61 -59.03 3.96 -22.86
C MET A 61 -59.65 4.55 -21.60
N HIS A 62 -58.83 4.75 -20.58
CA HIS A 62 -59.22 5.43 -19.35
C HIS A 62 -58.02 6.16 -18.79
N ASP A 63 -58.24 7.40 -18.37
CA ASP A 63 -57.21 8.30 -17.85
C ASP A 63 -55.94 8.31 -18.74
N TYR A 64 -54.82 7.85 -18.20
CA TYR A 64 -53.49 7.81 -18.85
C TYR A 64 -53.13 6.44 -19.43
N ILE A 65 -54.11 5.55 -19.58
CA ILE A 65 -53.90 4.12 -19.86
C ILE A 65 -54.68 3.70 -21.11
N LEU A 66 -54.00 3.02 -22.02
CA LEU A 66 -54.56 2.31 -23.15
C LEU A 66 -54.46 0.80 -22.88
N GLU A 67 -55.60 0.12 -22.72
CA GLU A 67 -55.67 -1.32 -22.47
C GLU A 67 -56.14 -2.10 -23.70
N PHE A 68 -55.66 -3.34 -23.80
CA PHE A 68 -56.00 -4.31 -24.83
C PHE A 68 -56.53 -5.59 -24.16
N TRP A 69 -57.73 -6.04 -24.54
CA TRP A 69 -58.41 -7.21 -23.96
C TRP A 69 -58.88 -8.24 -25.01
N PRO A 70 -57.99 -9.12 -25.51
CA PRO A 70 -56.53 -9.19 -25.28
C PRO A 70 -55.75 -8.33 -26.29
N LEU A 71 -54.47 -8.59 -26.53
CA LEU A 71 -53.70 -8.01 -27.64
C LEU A 71 -53.75 -8.91 -28.90
N GLU A 72 -53.83 -8.34 -30.10
CA GLU A 72 -53.85 -9.09 -31.38
C GLU A 72 -52.69 -8.67 -32.30
N LEU A 73 -52.37 -9.49 -33.32
CA LEU A 73 -51.24 -9.20 -34.23
C LEU A 73 -51.43 -7.89 -35.02
N GLU A 74 -52.68 -7.54 -35.32
CA GLU A 74 -53.03 -6.28 -35.96
C GLU A 74 -52.73 -5.05 -35.09
N ASP A 75 -52.54 -5.23 -33.78
CA ASP A 75 -52.16 -4.16 -32.85
C ASP A 75 -50.67 -3.80 -32.92
N GLN A 76 -49.87 -4.49 -33.74
CA GLN A 76 -48.47 -4.10 -33.96
C GLN A 76 -48.37 -2.72 -34.62
N GLY A 77 -47.51 -1.85 -34.09
CA GLY A 77 -47.29 -0.50 -34.63
C GLY A 77 -46.71 0.49 -33.62
N SER A 78 -46.59 1.75 -34.04
CA SER A 78 -46.18 2.84 -33.14
C SER A 78 -47.41 3.52 -32.54
N TYR A 79 -47.42 3.67 -31.22
CA TYR A 79 -48.45 4.32 -30.43
C TYR A 79 -47.93 5.63 -29.88
N PHE A 80 -48.72 6.69 -29.99
CA PHE A 80 -48.38 8.02 -29.52
C PHE A 80 -49.45 8.48 -28.52
N PHE A 81 -49.00 8.96 -27.37
CA PHE A 81 -49.82 9.64 -26.39
C PHE A 81 -49.54 11.13 -26.42
N GLN A 82 -50.58 11.95 -26.34
CA GLN A 82 -50.48 13.40 -26.24
C GLN A 82 -51.42 13.93 -25.15
N MET A 83 -50.86 14.74 -24.25
CA MET A 83 -51.58 15.49 -23.23
C MET A 83 -50.99 16.90 -23.14
N GLY A 84 -51.70 17.88 -23.72
CA GLY A 84 -51.15 19.24 -23.85
C GLY A 84 -49.84 19.23 -24.66
N ASN A 85 -48.74 19.66 -24.03
CA ASN A 85 -47.39 19.64 -24.62
C ASN A 85 -46.62 18.35 -24.33
N ASP A 86 -47.09 17.50 -23.41
CA ASP A 86 -46.43 16.26 -23.07
C ASP A 86 -46.81 15.18 -24.09
N THR A 87 -45.78 14.56 -24.66
CA THR A 87 -45.94 13.49 -25.65
C THR A 87 -45.06 12.30 -25.29
N GLN A 88 -45.55 11.11 -25.59
CA GLN A 88 -44.79 9.88 -25.41
C GLN A 88 -45.08 8.92 -26.56
N GLU A 89 -44.04 8.27 -27.08
CA GLU A 89 -44.12 7.31 -28.17
C GLU A 89 -43.67 5.93 -27.70
N TRP A 90 -44.38 4.90 -28.15
CA TRP A 90 -44.02 3.50 -27.99
C TRP A 90 -44.09 2.75 -29.31
N THR A 91 -43.12 1.89 -29.59
CA THR A 91 -43.20 0.90 -30.67
C THR A 91 -43.59 -0.44 -30.08
N LEU A 92 -44.81 -0.90 -30.38
CA LEU A 92 -45.36 -2.16 -29.91
C LEU A 92 -45.13 -3.26 -30.96
N THR A 93 -44.32 -4.26 -30.58
CA THR A 93 -44.11 -5.48 -31.36
C THR A 93 -44.91 -6.61 -30.74
N VAL A 94 -45.86 -7.16 -31.50
CA VAL A 94 -46.69 -8.28 -31.06
C VAL A 94 -46.11 -9.58 -31.57
N THR A 95 -45.85 -10.51 -30.65
CA THR A 95 -45.29 -11.82 -30.95
C THR A 95 -46.39 -12.88 -30.92
N ARG A 96 -46.43 -13.74 -31.94
CA ARG A 96 -47.35 -14.89 -31.97
C ARG A 96 -47.12 -15.78 -30.77
N ARG A 97 -48.21 -16.24 -30.16
CA ARG A 97 -48.15 -17.24 -29.10
C ARG A 97 -47.61 -18.56 -29.66
N SER A 98 -46.65 -19.17 -28.96
CA SER A 98 -46.16 -20.49 -29.32
C SER A 98 -47.28 -21.52 -29.18
N LYS A 99 -47.45 -22.38 -30.19
CA LYS A 99 -48.40 -23.51 -30.14
C LYS A 99 -47.79 -24.74 -29.47
N HIS A 100 -46.47 -24.80 -29.34
CA HIS A 100 -45.72 -25.97 -28.89
C HIS A 100 -45.14 -25.80 -27.48
N SER A 101 -45.29 -24.62 -26.88
CA SER A 101 -44.81 -24.31 -25.53
C SER A 101 -45.84 -23.49 -24.76
N CYS A 102 -45.83 -23.60 -23.44
CA CYS A 102 -46.66 -22.81 -22.53
C CYS A 102 -46.16 -21.37 -22.35
N PHE A 103 -45.00 -21.01 -22.91
CA PHE A 103 -44.45 -19.66 -22.88
C PHE A 103 -43.83 -19.27 -24.23
N ASN A 104 -43.55 -17.98 -24.39
CA ASN A 104 -42.86 -17.45 -25.57
C ASN A 104 -41.40 -17.13 -25.25
N GLU A 105 -40.45 -17.66 -26.03
CA GLU A 105 -39.00 -17.52 -25.79
C GLU A 105 -38.54 -16.06 -25.75
N LYS A 106 -39.16 -15.19 -26.58
CA LYS A 106 -38.85 -13.75 -26.63
C LYS A 106 -39.33 -12.97 -25.39
N GLN A 107 -40.08 -13.60 -24.49
CA GLN A 107 -40.70 -12.99 -23.30
C GLN A 107 -40.14 -13.58 -21.99
N VAL A 108 -38.97 -14.21 -22.06
CA VAL A 108 -38.33 -14.86 -20.93
C VAL A 108 -37.37 -13.90 -20.24
N THR A 109 -37.45 -13.81 -18.92
CA THR A 109 -36.51 -13.05 -18.09
C THR A 109 -35.50 -14.00 -17.44
N SER A 110 -34.23 -13.90 -17.79
CA SER A 110 -33.19 -14.74 -17.20
C SER A 110 -32.81 -14.29 -15.79
N LYS A 111 -32.59 -15.25 -14.89
CA LYS A 111 -32.10 -15.04 -13.53
C LYS A 111 -31.06 -16.10 -13.19
N HIS A 112 -29.91 -15.65 -12.69
CA HIS A 112 -28.84 -16.51 -12.22
C HIS A 112 -28.92 -16.64 -10.71
N VAL A 113 -28.81 -17.86 -10.19
CA VAL A 113 -28.82 -18.12 -8.75
C VAL A 113 -27.68 -19.07 -8.42
N GLU A 114 -26.83 -18.70 -7.48
CA GLU A 114 -25.76 -19.57 -7.00
C GLU A 114 -26.32 -20.74 -6.18
N VAL A 115 -25.70 -21.91 -6.36
CA VAL A 115 -26.03 -23.12 -5.59
C VAL A 115 -25.94 -22.85 -4.08
N LYS A 116 -26.86 -23.42 -3.29
CA LYS A 116 -27.02 -23.24 -1.83
C LYS A 116 -27.43 -21.83 -1.35
N LYS A 117 -27.46 -20.80 -2.21
CA LYS A 117 -28.01 -19.48 -1.85
C LYS A 117 -29.55 -19.51 -1.87
N ALA A 118 -30.15 -18.41 -1.40
CA ALA A 118 -31.61 -18.26 -1.35
C ALA A 118 -32.20 -18.12 -2.76
N PHE A 119 -33.00 -19.11 -3.15
CA PHE A 119 -33.78 -19.13 -4.37
C PHE A 119 -35.20 -18.64 -4.08
N ARG A 120 -35.65 -17.61 -4.81
CA ARG A 120 -37.01 -17.06 -4.72
C ARG A 120 -37.60 -16.81 -6.10
N ILE A 121 -38.82 -17.30 -6.30
CA ILE A 121 -39.72 -16.97 -7.42
C ILE A 121 -41.01 -16.43 -6.82
N SER A 122 -41.32 -15.16 -7.11
CA SER A 122 -42.60 -14.55 -6.75
C SER A 122 -43.42 -14.31 -8.01
N CYS A 123 -44.61 -14.90 -8.06
CA CYS A 123 -45.60 -14.63 -9.08
C CYS A 123 -46.48 -13.47 -8.61
N GLU A 124 -46.15 -12.27 -9.07
CA GLU A 124 -46.90 -11.05 -8.77
C GLU A 124 -47.14 -10.22 -10.05
N ASN A 125 -48.31 -9.58 -10.11
CA ASN A 125 -48.65 -8.66 -11.18
C ASN A 125 -49.38 -7.46 -10.57
N GLY A 126 -48.65 -6.35 -10.38
CA GLY A 126 -49.16 -5.17 -9.68
C GLY A 126 -50.39 -4.55 -10.35
N TYR A 127 -50.37 -4.37 -11.68
CA TYR A 127 -51.46 -3.71 -12.40
C TYR A 127 -52.75 -4.52 -12.37
N TYR A 128 -52.67 -5.80 -12.71
CA TYR A 128 -53.86 -6.64 -12.79
C TYR A 128 -54.25 -7.32 -11.48
N GLN A 129 -53.59 -7.02 -10.36
CA GLN A 129 -53.71 -7.76 -9.10
C GLN A 129 -55.16 -7.97 -8.63
N LYS A 130 -56.01 -6.95 -8.80
CA LYS A 130 -57.43 -6.97 -8.39
C LYS A 130 -58.31 -7.88 -9.26
N LEU A 131 -57.91 -8.13 -10.50
CA LEU A 131 -58.65 -8.92 -11.49
C LEU A 131 -58.24 -10.40 -11.51
N ILE A 132 -57.13 -10.75 -10.86
CA ILE A 132 -56.61 -12.12 -10.80
C ILE A 132 -57.50 -12.96 -9.90
N LYS A 133 -57.99 -14.09 -10.43
CA LYS A 133 -58.79 -15.08 -9.70
C LYS A 133 -57.98 -16.29 -9.28
N LYS A 134 -56.99 -16.67 -10.10
CA LYS A 134 -56.15 -17.84 -9.87
C LYS A 134 -54.75 -17.58 -10.39
N THR A 135 -53.74 -18.04 -9.67
CA THR A 135 -52.33 -18.00 -10.07
C THR A 135 -51.78 -19.42 -10.10
N SER A 136 -51.21 -19.82 -11.22
CA SER A 136 -50.64 -21.16 -11.42
C SER A 136 -49.17 -21.04 -11.78
N LEU A 137 -48.32 -21.87 -11.21
CA LEU A 137 -46.89 -21.91 -11.52
C LEU A 137 -46.54 -23.21 -12.24
N TYR A 138 -45.88 -23.06 -13.38
CA TYR A 138 -45.37 -24.16 -14.18
C TYR A 138 -43.85 -24.16 -14.17
N LYS A 139 -43.24 -25.35 -14.18
CA LYS A 139 -41.81 -25.53 -14.44
C LYS A 139 -41.67 -26.37 -15.70
N ASN A 140 -41.01 -25.84 -16.72
CA ASN A 140 -40.87 -26.48 -18.03
C ASN A 140 -42.23 -26.95 -18.60
N CYS A 141 -43.28 -26.14 -18.40
CA CYS A 141 -44.67 -26.44 -18.81
C CYS A 141 -45.38 -27.57 -18.06
N GLU A 142 -44.80 -28.09 -16.98
CA GLU A 142 -45.47 -28.98 -16.04
C GLU A 142 -46.00 -28.20 -14.84
N ASN A 143 -47.23 -28.49 -14.42
CA ASN A 143 -47.86 -27.80 -13.30
C ASN A 143 -47.16 -28.17 -11.98
N VAL A 144 -46.69 -27.16 -11.25
CA VAL A 144 -45.99 -27.35 -9.96
C VAL A 144 -46.95 -27.06 -8.81
N THR A 145 -47.62 -25.92 -8.84
CA THR A 145 -48.48 -25.47 -7.74
C THR A 145 -49.49 -24.47 -8.26
N GLU A 146 -50.68 -24.50 -7.68
CA GLU A 146 -51.75 -23.54 -7.95
C GLU A 146 -52.20 -22.89 -6.65
N SER A 147 -52.59 -21.62 -6.75
CA SER A 147 -53.13 -20.86 -5.64
C SER A 147 -54.37 -20.10 -6.10
N ASN A 148 -55.43 -20.14 -5.29
CA ASN A 148 -56.63 -19.30 -5.45
C ASN A 148 -56.40 -17.87 -4.94
N SER A 149 -55.15 -17.44 -4.86
CA SER A 149 -54.72 -16.11 -4.44
C SER A 149 -53.95 -15.40 -5.56
N ASN A 150 -53.79 -14.10 -5.40
CA ASN A 150 -53.07 -13.23 -6.33
C ASN A 150 -51.54 -13.37 -6.24
N ASN A 151 -51.04 -13.97 -5.16
CA ASN A 151 -49.61 -14.10 -4.89
C ASN A 151 -49.24 -15.57 -4.67
N LEU A 152 -48.18 -16.03 -5.35
CA LEU A 152 -47.57 -17.34 -5.16
C LEU A 152 -46.06 -17.16 -5.05
N LEU A 153 -45.48 -17.62 -3.94
CA LEU A 153 -44.05 -17.48 -3.63
C LEU A 153 -43.43 -18.85 -3.39
N ILE A 154 -42.39 -19.19 -4.16
CA ILE A 154 -41.49 -20.30 -3.84
C ILE A 154 -40.22 -19.72 -3.24
N GLN A 155 -39.85 -20.21 -2.05
CA GLN A 155 -38.59 -19.90 -1.39
C GLN A 155 -37.92 -21.17 -0.87
N LYS A 156 -36.69 -21.41 -1.31
CA LYS A 156 -35.84 -22.50 -0.79
C LYS A 156 -34.36 -22.21 -1.02
N LYS A 157 -33.48 -23.14 -0.63
CA LYS A 157 -32.07 -23.09 -1.06
C LYS A 157 -31.96 -23.65 -2.49
N ALA A 158 -31.16 -23.00 -3.31
CA ALA A 158 -30.95 -23.39 -4.71
C ALA A 158 -30.22 -24.73 -4.82
N GLU A 159 -30.79 -25.66 -5.60
CA GLU A 159 -30.16 -26.91 -6.02
C GLU A 159 -30.05 -26.96 -7.55
N PHE A 160 -29.08 -27.71 -8.10
CA PHE A 160 -28.92 -27.81 -9.56
C PHE A 160 -30.18 -28.31 -10.29
N LYS A 161 -30.95 -29.19 -9.64
CA LYS A 161 -32.24 -29.69 -10.16
C LYS A 161 -33.28 -28.57 -10.35
N ASP A 162 -33.07 -27.40 -9.75
CA ASP A 162 -33.99 -26.27 -9.83
C ASP A 162 -33.83 -25.44 -11.08
N GLN A 163 -32.80 -25.70 -11.90
CA GLN A 163 -32.65 -25.09 -13.21
C GLN A 163 -33.86 -25.39 -14.11
N GLY A 164 -34.29 -24.39 -14.88
CA GLY A 164 -35.39 -24.51 -15.83
C GLY A 164 -36.21 -23.24 -16.01
N PHE A 165 -37.26 -23.35 -16.81
CA PHE A 165 -38.18 -22.26 -17.12
C PHE A 165 -39.37 -22.29 -16.17
N TYR A 166 -39.55 -21.23 -15.40
CA TYR A 166 -40.67 -21.10 -14.46
C TYR A 166 -41.67 -20.08 -15.01
N SER A 167 -42.86 -20.53 -15.35
CA SER A 167 -43.91 -19.70 -15.95
C SER A 167 -45.05 -19.49 -14.95
N CYS A 168 -45.19 -18.25 -14.49
CA CYS A 168 -46.34 -17.79 -13.71
C CYS A 168 -47.49 -17.46 -14.67
N VAL A 169 -48.59 -18.20 -14.58
CA VAL A 169 -49.82 -17.96 -15.34
C VAL A 169 -50.86 -17.37 -14.40
N PHE A 170 -51.24 -16.13 -14.68
CA PHE A 170 -52.30 -15.42 -13.97
C PHE A 170 -53.59 -15.53 -14.75
N SER A 171 -54.63 -16.12 -14.16
CA SER A 171 -55.96 -16.20 -14.75
C SER A 171 -56.83 -15.06 -14.23
N LEU A 172 -57.27 -14.22 -15.17
CA LEU A 172 -58.07 -13.03 -14.92
C LEU A 172 -59.48 -13.22 -15.45
N GLN A 173 -60.45 -12.57 -14.82
CA GLN A 173 -61.83 -12.57 -15.31
C GLN A 173 -62.32 -11.13 -15.48
N ARG A 174 -62.79 -10.80 -16.68
CA ARG A 174 -63.38 -9.48 -17.00
C ARG A 174 -64.64 -9.70 -17.85
N ASN A 175 -65.76 -9.11 -17.43
CA ASN A 175 -67.06 -9.20 -18.10
C ASN A 175 -67.48 -10.66 -18.43
N GLY A 176 -67.25 -11.59 -17.51
CA GLY A 176 -67.58 -13.01 -17.66
C GLY A 176 -66.59 -13.83 -18.50
N LYS A 177 -65.63 -13.21 -19.21
CA LYS A 177 -64.62 -13.90 -20.01
C LYS A 177 -63.30 -14.05 -19.23
N PHE A 178 -62.64 -15.20 -19.42
CA PHE A 178 -61.35 -15.49 -18.81
C PHE A 178 -60.19 -15.18 -19.76
N TYR A 179 -59.13 -14.63 -19.19
CA TYR A 179 -57.88 -14.31 -19.86
C TYR A 179 -56.69 -14.82 -19.05
N ASN A 180 -55.57 -15.10 -19.71
CA ASN A 180 -54.34 -15.52 -19.06
C ASN A 180 -53.20 -14.56 -19.42
N ILE A 181 -52.38 -14.22 -18.42
CA ILE A 181 -51.12 -13.50 -18.58
C ILE A 181 -50.00 -14.41 -18.12
N THR A 182 -48.93 -14.50 -18.91
CA THR A 182 -47.81 -15.41 -18.62
C THR A 182 -46.52 -14.61 -18.39
N LYS A 183 -45.89 -14.79 -17.24
CA LYS A 183 -44.54 -14.28 -16.97
C LYS A 183 -43.58 -15.45 -16.76
N THR A 184 -42.53 -15.53 -17.58
CA THR A 184 -41.59 -16.65 -17.52
C THR A 184 -40.20 -16.22 -17.10
N TYR A 185 -39.63 -16.96 -16.15
CA TYR A 185 -38.27 -16.78 -15.67
C TYR A 185 -37.40 -17.96 -16.10
N ASN A 186 -36.29 -17.70 -16.79
CA ASN A 186 -35.26 -18.71 -17.03
C ASN A 186 -34.30 -18.71 -15.86
N ILE A 187 -34.41 -19.72 -15.01
CA ILE A 187 -33.54 -19.88 -13.85
C ILE A 187 -32.36 -20.75 -14.25
N THR A 188 -31.16 -20.20 -14.11
CA THR A 188 -29.90 -20.93 -14.27
C THR A 188 -29.18 -21.00 -12.94
N ILE A 189 -28.74 -22.20 -12.58
CA ILE A 189 -28.03 -22.43 -11.32
C ILE A 189 -26.55 -22.45 -11.62
N VAL A 190 -25.82 -21.51 -11.02
CA VAL A 190 -24.37 -21.40 -11.20
C VAL A 190 -23.66 -21.96 -9.98
N GLU A 191 -22.47 -22.52 -10.20
CA GLU A 191 -21.58 -22.84 -9.09
C GLU A 191 -21.24 -21.56 -8.33
N ALA A 192 -21.18 -21.67 -7.00
CA ALA A 192 -20.69 -20.56 -6.21
C ALA A 192 -19.27 -20.25 -6.67
N SER A 193 -19.03 -19.02 -7.13
CA SER A 193 -17.66 -18.51 -7.20
C SER A 193 -17.06 -18.72 -5.82
N LYS A 194 -15.92 -19.40 -5.73
CA LYS A 194 -15.18 -19.49 -4.46
C LYS A 194 -15.04 -18.05 -3.96
N ASP A 195 -15.75 -17.74 -2.88
CA ASP A 195 -15.83 -16.38 -2.34
C ASP A 195 -14.42 -15.78 -2.28
N ASP A 196 -14.32 -14.49 -2.62
CA ASP A 196 -13.13 -13.67 -2.44
C ASP A 196 -12.45 -14.04 -1.12
N ILE A 197 -11.13 -14.23 -1.18
CA ILE A 197 -10.26 -14.66 -0.07
C ILE A 197 -10.78 -14.04 1.23
N PRO A 198 -11.24 -14.86 2.21
CA PRO A 198 -12.02 -14.35 3.32
C PRO A 198 -11.21 -13.30 4.06
N GLY A 199 -11.85 -12.16 4.36
CA GLY A 199 -11.16 -10.93 4.76
C GLY A 199 -10.19 -11.07 5.93
N HIS A 200 -10.38 -12.06 6.81
CA HIS A 200 -9.46 -12.38 7.91
C HIS A 200 -8.08 -12.87 7.44
N ILE A 201 -7.99 -13.55 6.29
CA ILE A 201 -6.72 -13.99 5.70
C ILE A 201 -6.00 -12.78 5.11
N PHE A 202 -6.74 -11.88 4.45
CA PHE A 202 -6.17 -10.67 3.88
C PHE A 202 -5.67 -9.71 4.97
N THR A 203 -6.48 -9.47 6.01
CA THR A 203 -6.07 -8.61 7.13
C THR A 203 -4.92 -9.23 7.94
N GLY A 204 -4.94 -10.54 8.16
CA GLY A 204 -3.84 -11.27 8.80
C GLY A 204 -2.53 -11.15 8.02
N GLY A 205 -2.58 -11.32 6.68
CA GLY A 205 -1.42 -11.18 5.81
C GLY A 205 -0.82 -9.76 5.84
N MET A 206 -1.67 -8.73 5.83
CA MET A 206 -1.22 -7.33 5.88
C MET A 206 -0.53 -6.98 7.21
N ILE A 207 -1.06 -7.47 8.34
CA ILE A 207 -0.45 -7.23 9.66
C ILE A 207 0.95 -7.86 9.72
N VAL A 208 1.09 -9.11 9.26
CA VAL A 208 2.39 -9.80 9.25
C VAL A 208 3.41 -9.08 8.36
N ALA A 209 3.01 -8.61 7.18
CA ALA A 209 3.89 -7.87 6.29
C ALA A 209 4.41 -6.56 6.91
N ILE A 210 3.53 -5.82 7.60
CA ILE A 210 3.91 -4.59 8.31
C ILE A 210 4.90 -4.89 9.43
N LEU A 211 4.64 -5.94 10.24
CA LEU A 211 5.55 -6.33 11.32
C LEU A 211 6.95 -6.70 10.80
N ILE A 212 7.04 -7.43 9.68
CA ILE A 212 8.31 -7.77 9.05
C ILE A 212 9.04 -6.51 8.56
N SER A 213 8.32 -5.58 7.92
CA SER A 213 8.90 -4.32 7.46
C SER A 213 9.49 -3.49 8.61
N VAL A 214 8.77 -3.39 9.72
CA VAL A 214 9.25 -2.68 10.93
C VAL A 214 10.53 -3.33 11.46
N VAL A 215 10.57 -4.66 11.54
CA VAL A 215 11.77 -5.39 11.99
C VAL A 215 12.97 -5.12 11.09
N VAL A 216 12.78 -5.14 9.76
CA VAL A 216 13.86 -4.85 8.80
C VAL A 216 14.38 -3.42 8.97
N VAL A 217 13.49 -2.43 9.11
CA VAL A 217 13.89 -1.04 9.33
C VAL A 217 14.68 -0.89 10.65
N CYS A 218 14.22 -1.52 11.73
CA CYS A 218 14.94 -1.54 13.00
C CYS A 218 16.34 -2.15 12.87
N LEU A 219 16.48 -3.27 12.15
CA LEU A 219 17.79 -3.91 11.91
C LEU A 219 18.73 -3.02 11.10
N VAL A 220 18.22 -2.31 10.09
CA VAL A 220 19.03 -1.36 9.30
C VAL A 220 19.50 -0.19 10.16
N ILE A 221 18.61 0.39 10.96
CA ILE A 221 18.96 1.49 11.87
C ILE A 221 20.03 1.02 12.87
N MET A 222 19.83 -0.13 13.49
CA MET A 222 20.81 -0.76 14.39
C MET A 222 22.15 -1.00 13.68
N GLY A 223 22.14 -1.49 12.44
CA GLY A 223 23.35 -1.71 11.66
C GLY A 223 24.13 -0.42 11.36
N ILE A 224 23.42 0.69 11.12
CA ILE A 224 24.03 2.00 10.88
C ILE A 224 24.58 2.60 12.18
N THR A 225 23.80 2.60 13.26
CA THR A 225 24.20 3.21 14.53
C THR A 225 25.36 2.47 15.19
N TYR A 226 25.33 1.14 15.16
CA TYR A 226 26.36 0.29 15.75
C TYR A 226 27.44 -0.15 14.77
N ARG A 227 27.58 0.50 13.59
CA ARG A 227 28.56 0.12 12.57
C ARG A 227 29.98 -0.04 13.11
N VAL A 228 30.42 0.88 13.97
CA VAL A 228 31.76 0.88 14.57
C VAL A 228 31.91 -0.27 15.56
N ASP A 229 30.92 -0.47 16.44
CA ASP A 229 30.88 -1.56 17.39
C ASP A 229 30.83 -2.93 16.70
N LEU A 230 30.01 -3.08 15.67
CA LEU A 230 29.90 -4.30 14.87
C LEU A 230 31.21 -4.59 14.13
N ALA A 231 31.88 -3.58 13.59
CA ALA A 231 33.18 -3.77 12.93
C ALA A 231 34.28 -4.16 13.94
N LEU A 232 34.30 -3.56 15.12
CA LEU A 232 35.23 -3.94 16.20
C LEU A 232 34.95 -5.37 16.70
N PHE A 233 33.67 -5.73 16.89
CA PHE A 233 33.25 -7.07 17.28
C PHE A 233 33.61 -8.12 16.20
N TYR A 234 33.38 -7.80 14.92
CA TYR A 234 33.75 -8.67 13.81
C TYR A 234 35.27 -8.90 13.73
N ARG A 235 36.09 -7.85 13.95
CA ARG A 235 37.55 -7.99 14.05
C ARG A 235 37.96 -8.91 15.21
N HIS A 236 37.32 -8.76 16.36
CA HIS A 236 37.55 -9.61 17.52
C HIS A 236 37.21 -11.09 17.22
N LEU A 237 36.07 -11.33 16.57
CA LEU A 237 35.62 -12.68 16.20
C LEU A 237 36.54 -13.34 15.15
N MET A 238 36.98 -12.57 14.15
CA MET A 238 37.79 -13.10 13.04
C MET A 238 39.28 -13.28 13.37
N ARG A 239 39.76 -12.89 14.56
CA ARG A 239 41.15 -13.06 15.05
C ARG A 239 42.25 -12.73 14.01
N ARG A 240 42.01 -11.77 13.12
CA ARG A 240 42.97 -11.38 12.09
C ARG A 240 43.88 -10.32 12.66
N ASP A 241 45.07 -10.73 13.08
CA ASP A 241 46.07 -9.83 13.65
C ASP A 241 47.01 -9.35 12.53
N GLU A 242 46.82 -8.11 12.09
CA GLU A 242 47.68 -7.46 11.08
C GLU A 242 49.10 -7.25 11.61
N THR A 243 49.32 -7.35 12.92
CA THR A 243 50.62 -7.07 13.54
C THR A 243 51.63 -8.22 13.44
N LEU A 244 51.18 -9.44 13.13
CA LEU A 244 52.04 -10.63 13.13
C LEU A 244 52.86 -10.84 11.85
N THR A 245 52.46 -10.24 10.71
CA THR A 245 53.00 -10.59 9.39
C THR A 245 53.78 -9.47 8.69
N ASP A 246 53.83 -8.26 9.26
CA ASP A 246 54.24 -7.04 8.56
C ASP A 246 55.68 -6.57 8.85
N GLY A 247 56.43 -7.26 9.74
CA GLY A 247 57.81 -6.88 10.10
C GLY A 247 57.99 -5.54 10.84
N LYS A 248 56.92 -4.73 10.97
CA LYS A 248 56.90 -3.45 11.68
C LYS A 248 56.94 -3.60 13.21
N THR A 249 57.74 -2.76 13.86
CA THR A 249 57.99 -2.77 15.31
C THR A 249 56.91 -2.03 16.10
N TYR A 250 56.36 -0.95 15.52
CA TYR A 250 55.38 -0.08 16.18
C TYR A 250 53.99 -0.11 15.54
N ASP A 251 52.95 -0.05 16.38
CA ASP A 251 51.56 -0.01 15.94
C ASP A 251 51.13 1.39 15.53
N ALA A 252 51.66 2.43 16.19
CA ALA A 252 51.51 3.81 15.76
C ALA A 252 52.68 4.69 16.21
N PHE A 253 53.06 5.66 15.38
CA PHE A 253 53.91 6.78 15.75
C PHE A 253 53.04 7.97 16.17
N VAL A 254 53.35 8.60 17.30
CA VAL A 254 52.61 9.77 17.82
C VAL A 254 53.46 11.01 17.64
N SER A 255 52.95 11.94 16.83
CA SER A 255 53.51 13.26 16.61
C SER A 255 52.70 14.31 17.39
N TYR A 256 53.34 14.97 18.34
CA TYR A 256 52.84 16.15 19.05
C TYR A 256 53.97 17.18 19.15
N LEU A 257 53.62 18.46 19.36
CA LEU A 257 54.61 19.53 19.45
C LEU A 257 54.54 20.19 20.82
N LYS A 258 55.66 20.23 21.54
CA LYS A 258 55.77 20.87 22.84
C LYS A 258 55.74 22.41 22.69
N GLY A 259 54.69 23.04 23.20
CA GLY A 259 54.58 24.50 23.26
C GLY A 259 55.51 25.08 24.33
N GLY A 260 56.20 26.18 24.01
CA GLY A 260 57.18 26.81 24.91
C GLY A 260 56.59 27.70 26.03
N SER A 261 55.27 27.86 26.13
CA SER A 261 54.63 28.67 27.18
C SER A 261 53.80 27.81 28.15
N SER A 262 53.90 28.13 29.44
CA SER A 262 53.46 27.32 30.58
C SER A 262 51.94 27.17 30.79
N GLU A 263 51.12 27.34 29.75
CA GLU A 263 49.65 27.23 29.86
C GLU A 263 49.09 25.99 29.15
N THR A 264 49.94 25.04 28.73
CA THR A 264 49.55 23.90 27.89
C THR A 264 50.07 22.56 28.45
N GLY A 265 49.88 22.31 29.74
CA GLY A 265 50.19 21.01 30.35
C GLY A 265 49.26 19.89 29.86
N ASP A 266 48.02 20.22 29.51
CA ASP A 266 46.98 19.23 29.22
C ASP A 266 47.21 18.45 27.91
N GLU A 267 47.83 19.08 26.90
CA GLU A 267 48.16 18.41 25.64
C GLU A 267 49.29 17.40 25.83
N TYR A 268 50.34 17.78 26.56
CA TYR A 268 51.45 16.90 26.91
C TYR A 268 50.92 15.71 27.73
N THR A 269 50.12 15.98 28.76
CA THR A 269 49.45 14.95 29.57
C THR A 269 48.56 14.05 28.72
N PHE A 270 47.89 14.58 27.69
CA PHE A 270 47.10 13.77 26.78
C PHE A 270 47.96 12.86 25.89
N ALA A 271 48.97 13.40 25.21
CA ALA A 271 49.78 12.66 24.24
C ALA A 271 50.75 11.66 24.89
N VAL A 272 51.31 11.99 26.06
CA VAL A 272 52.36 11.21 26.73
C VAL A 272 51.81 10.31 27.84
N GLU A 273 50.75 10.73 28.54
CA GLU A 273 50.20 9.92 29.64
C GLU A 273 48.88 9.25 29.27
N THR A 274 47.91 10.01 28.77
CA THR A 274 46.54 9.51 28.53
C THR A 274 46.49 8.54 27.35
N LEU A 275 47.05 8.92 26.21
CA LEU A 275 47.03 8.13 24.98
C LEU A 275 47.76 6.78 25.16
N PRO A 276 48.97 6.72 25.76
CA PRO A 276 49.65 5.45 26.03
C PRO A 276 48.97 4.64 27.12
N ARG A 277 48.43 5.27 28.17
CA ARG A 277 47.66 4.58 29.21
C ARG A 277 46.46 3.82 28.63
N VAL A 278 45.81 4.35 27.60
CA VAL A 278 44.68 3.65 26.96
C VAL A 278 45.17 2.65 25.92
N LEU A 279 45.97 3.08 24.95
CA LEU A 279 46.34 2.22 23.83
C LEU A 279 47.35 1.14 24.22
N GLU A 280 48.37 1.43 25.02
CA GLU A 280 49.39 0.46 25.42
C GLU A 280 48.90 -0.42 26.58
N LYS A 281 48.40 0.17 27.68
CA LYS A 281 48.04 -0.60 28.88
C LYS A 281 46.69 -1.32 28.75
N HIS A 282 45.68 -0.68 28.15
CA HIS A 282 44.33 -1.27 28.07
C HIS A 282 44.13 -2.10 26.78
N PHE A 283 44.64 -1.63 25.65
CA PHE A 283 44.47 -2.32 24.35
C PHE A 283 45.74 -3.05 23.84
N GLY A 284 46.87 -2.92 24.53
CA GLY A 284 48.09 -3.69 24.23
C GLY A 284 48.86 -3.24 22.99
N TYR A 285 48.60 -2.06 22.43
CA TYR A 285 49.34 -1.50 21.29
C TYR A 285 50.77 -1.08 21.70
N LYS A 286 51.69 -1.01 20.72
CA LYS A 286 53.03 -0.44 20.90
C LYS A 286 53.09 0.94 20.24
N LEU A 287 53.18 2.01 21.02
CA LEU A 287 53.33 3.36 20.48
C LEU A 287 54.81 3.77 20.45
N CYS A 288 55.19 4.49 19.41
CA CYS A 288 56.46 5.22 19.36
C CYS A 288 56.18 6.70 19.61
N ILE A 289 56.79 7.25 20.65
CA ILE A 289 56.65 8.66 21.01
C ILE A 289 58.01 9.33 20.89
N PHE A 290 58.09 10.37 20.07
CA PHE A 290 59.34 11.04 19.72
C PHE A 290 60.17 11.46 20.95
N GLU A 291 59.57 12.07 21.98
CA GLU A 291 60.31 12.52 23.17
C GLU A 291 60.71 11.39 24.16
N ARG A 292 60.14 10.18 24.03
CA ARG A 292 60.38 9.06 24.96
C ARG A 292 61.38 8.05 24.40
N ASP A 293 61.27 7.76 23.10
CA ASP A 293 61.86 6.56 22.49
C ASP A 293 63.06 6.86 21.56
N VAL A 294 63.43 8.14 21.39
CA VAL A 294 64.57 8.61 20.57
C VAL A 294 65.83 8.79 21.44
N VAL A 295 66.97 8.30 20.96
CA VAL A 295 68.25 8.38 21.68
C VAL A 295 68.94 9.71 21.33
N PRO A 296 69.37 10.53 22.30
CA PRO A 296 70.02 11.81 21.98
C PRO A 296 71.39 11.57 21.32
N GLY A 297 71.52 11.90 20.03
CA GLY A 297 72.81 11.83 19.31
C GLY A 297 72.77 11.64 17.78
N GLY A 298 71.61 11.39 17.17
CA GLY A 298 71.45 11.21 15.71
C GLY A 298 71.03 12.49 14.95
N ALA A 299 71.11 12.45 13.61
CA ALA A 299 70.51 13.47 12.76
C ALA A 299 68.98 13.35 12.81
N VAL A 300 68.33 14.35 13.42
CA VAL A 300 66.94 14.31 13.89
C VAL A 300 65.92 13.94 12.79
N VAL A 301 66.17 14.34 11.53
CA VAL A 301 65.20 14.18 10.43
C VAL A 301 65.17 12.75 9.87
N ASP A 302 66.33 12.12 9.64
CA ASP A 302 66.41 10.75 9.10
C ASP A 302 65.88 9.71 10.11
N GLU A 303 66.04 10.00 11.40
CA GLU A 303 65.55 9.16 12.49
C GLU A 303 64.01 9.18 12.57
N ILE A 304 63.38 10.34 12.38
CA ILE A 304 61.91 10.46 12.31
C ILE A 304 61.36 9.66 11.13
N HIS A 305 62.00 9.74 9.96
CA HIS A 305 61.56 9.01 8.78
C HIS A 305 61.60 7.49 9.02
N SER A 306 62.70 6.98 9.58
CA SER A 306 62.85 5.58 9.96
C SER A 306 61.76 5.10 10.95
N LEU A 307 61.44 5.90 11.97
CA LEU A 307 60.39 5.57 12.94
C LEU A 307 58.98 5.57 12.34
N ILE A 308 58.71 6.46 11.38
CA ILE A 308 57.45 6.48 10.64
C ILE A 308 57.33 5.22 9.76
N GLU A 309 58.40 4.82 9.07
CA GLU A 309 58.41 3.59 8.25
C GLU A 309 58.18 2.32 9.08
N GLN A 310 58.78 2.27 10.27
CA GLN A 310 58.61 1.20 11.25
C GLN A 310 57.22 1.15 11.91
N SER A 311 56.37 2.15 11.65
CA SER A 311 55.04 2.29 12.25
C SER A 311 53.91 1.91 11.28
N ARG A 312 52.82 1.34 11.81
CA ARG A 312 51.61 0.98 11.01
C ARG A 312 50.65 2.15 10.82
N ARG A 313 50.62 3.09 11.76
CA ARG A 313 49.78 4.29 11.75
C ARG A 313 50.59 5.50 12.19
N LEU A 314 50.17 6.67 11.71
CA LEU A 314 50.70 7.96 12.14
C LEU A 314 49.58 8.73 12.83
N ILE A 315 49.72 9.01 14.12
CA ILE A 315 48.78 9.80 14.92
C ILE A 315 49.37 11.20 15.07
N ILE A 316 48.61 12.22 14.66
CA ILE A 316 49.01 13.62 14.79
C ILE A 316 48.04 14.29 15.75
N VAL A 317 48.56 14.80 16.87
CA VAL A 317 47.78 15.58 17.83
C VAL A 317 47.89 17.05 17.45
N LEU A 318 46.78 17.62 16.98
CA LEU A 318 46.69 19.02 16.60
C LEU A 318 46.25 19.87 17.79
N SER A 319 47.12 20.79 18.17
CA SER A 319 46.89 21.85 19.14
C SER A 319 47.21 23.21 18.56
N LYS A 320 46.89 24.28 19.31
CA LYS A 320 47.32 25.64 18.96
C LYS A 320 48.85 25.77 18.88
N SER A 321 49.58 25.07 19.76
CA SER A 321 51.05 25.06 19.81
C SER A 321 51.67 24.36 18.60
N TYR A 322 51.01 23.30 18.09
CA TYR A 322 51.43 22.60 16.86
C TYR A 322 51.45 23.52 15.63
N VAL A 323 50.59 24.54 15.62
CA VAL A 323 50.44 25.47 14.48
C VAL A 323 51.38 26.68 14.58
N SER A 324 51.87 27.05 15.77
CA SER A 324 52.52 28.35 16.00
C SER A 324 54.06 28.35 16.07
N ASN A 325 54.74 27.21 16.11
CA ASN A 325 56.17 27.16 16.41
C ASN A 325 57.08 27.10 15.16
N GLU A 326 58.28 27.72 15.19
CA GLU A 326 59.26 27.75 14.09
C GLU A 326 60.07 26.46 13.91
N VAL A 327 60.00 25.51 14.87
CA VAL A 327 60.64 24.17 14.82
C VAL A 327 59.95 23.22 13.80
N ARG A 328 59.11 23.78 12.92
CA ARG A 328 58.30 23.08 11.91
C ARG A 328 59.13 22.38 10.85
N TYR A 329 60.27 22.92 10.44
CA TYR A 329 60.97 22.44 9.24
C TYR A 329 61.51 20.99 9.35
N GLU A 330 61.95 20.56 10.52
CA GLU A 330 62.53 19.23 10.72
C GLU A 330 61.46 18.12 10.74
N LEU A 331 60.32 18.39 11.39
CA LEU A 331 59.18 17.49 11.43
C LEU A 331 58.35 17.55 10.13
N GLU A 332 58.24 18.72 9.50
CA GLU A 332 57.49 18.91 8.25
C GLU A 332 58.12 18.14 7.08
N SER A 333 59.44 17.99 6.98
CA SER A 333 60.07 17.26 5.87
C SER A 333 59.69 15.77 5.88
N GLY A 334 59.97 15.07 6.98
CA GLY A 334 59.63 13.64 7.12
C GLY A 334 58.11 13.37 7.12
N LEU A 335 57.32 14.30 7.67
CA LEU A 335 55.86 14.23 7.64
C LEU A 335 55.31 14.47 6.22
N HIS A 336 55.87 15.42 5.48
CA HIS A 336 55.46 15.76 4.12
C HIS A 336 55.72 14.59 3.17
N GLU A 337 56.87 13.94 3.27
CA GLU A 337 57.19 12.73 2.50
C GLU A 337 56.17 11.61 2.80
N ALA A 338 55.94 11.29 4.08
CA ALA A 338 54.95 10.29 4.49
C ALA A 338 53.51 10.61 4.01
N LEU A 339 53.15 11.90 3.97
CA LEU A 339 51.85 12.40 3.49
C LEU A 339 51.70 12.32 1.97
N VAL A 340 52.75 12.68 1.22
CA VAL A 340 52.77 12.70 -0.24
C VAL A 340 52.83 11.27 -0.80
N GLU A 341 53.70 10.44 -0.23
CA GLU A 341 53.89 9.06 -0.68
C GLU A 341 52.76 8.12 -0.23
N ARG A 342 51.91 8.55 0.73
CA ARG A 342 50.76 7.78 1.28
C ARG A 342 51.12 6.37 1.79
N LYS A 343 52.38 6.11 2.11
CA LYS A 343 52.88 4.81 2.60
C LYS A 343 52.27 4.42 3.95
N ILE A 344 51.80 5.39 4.74
CA ILE A 344 51.21 5.17 6.07
C ILE A 344 49.80 5.77 6.19
N LYS A 345 48.91 5.08 6.92
CA LYS A 345 47.56 5.58 7.22
C LYS A 345 47.62 6.55 8.41
N ILE A 346 47.15 7.78 8.18
CA ILE A 346 47.17 8.87 9.17
C ILE A 346 45.85 8.96 9.95
N ILE A 347 45.96 9.35 11.22
CA ILE A 347 44.88 9.63 12.16
C ILE A 347 45.14 11.02 12.76
N LEU A 348 44.17 11.93 12.64
CA LEU A 348 44.29 13.30 13.13
C LEU A 348 43.44 13.45 14.39
N ILE A 349 44.01 13.95 15.48
CA ILE A 349 43.30 14.22 16.73
C ILE A 349 43.28 15.73 16.95
N GLU A 350 42.12 16.34 16.90
CA GLU A 350 41.91 17.75 17.21
C GLU A 350 41.73 17.90 18.72
N PHE A 351 42.77 18.39 19.42
CA PHE A 351 42.79 18.54 20.88
C PHE A 351 42.06 19.82 21.34
N THR A 352 42.15 20.89 20.54
CA THR A 352 41.42 22.14 20.74
C THR A 352 40.68 22.52 19.46
N PRO A 353 39.42 23.00 19.52
CA PRO A 353 38.72 23.47 18.33
C PRO A 353 39.48 24.65 17.73
N ALA A 354 40.14 24.43 16.60
CA ALA A 354 40.97 25.47 15.98
C ALA A 354 40.13 26.20 14.94
N SER A 355 39.97 27.51 15.13
CA SER A 355 39.13 28.36 14.30
C SER A 355 39.67 28.56 12.88
N ASP A 356 40.96 28.29 12.61
CA ASP A 356 41.52 28.45 11.25
C ASP A 356 42.68 27.48 11.00
N PHE A 357 42.43 26.41 10.24
CA PHE A 357 43.42 25.46 9.75
C PHE A 357 44.07 25.89 8.42
N THR A 358 44.15 27.19 8.15
CA THR A 358 44.68 27.73 6.89
C THR A 358 46.15 27.38 6.67
N PHE A 359 46.90 27.08 7.74
CA PHE A 359 48.34 26.82 7.74
C PHE A 359 48.77 25.34 7.75
N LEU A 360 47.83 24.39 7.65
CA LEU A 360 48.19 22.97 7.46
C LEU A 360 48.66 22.73 6.02
N PRO A 361 49.66 21.84 5.79
CA PRO A 361 50.05 21.46 4.44
C PRO A 361 48.83 20.92 3.67
N GLN A 362 48.74 21.22 2.37
CA GLN A 362 47.59 20.85 1.52
C GLN A 362 47.29 19.35 1.59
N SER A 363 48.32 18.51 1.76
CA SER A 363 48.20 17.05 1.91
C SER A 363 47.43 16.62 3.17
N VAL A 364 47.47 17.39 4.26
CA VAL A 364 46.68 17.16 5.49
C VAL A 364 45.23 17.62 5.29
N LYS A 365 45.01 18.73 4.58
CA LYS A 365 43.65 19.21 4.21
C LYS A 365 42.90 18.22 3.30
N LEU A 366 43.63 17.45 2.50
CA LEU A 366 43.10 16.39 1.63
C LEU A 366 42.69 15.11 2.39
N LEU A 367 42.91 15.03 3.71
CA LEU A 367 42.47 13.88 4.51
C LEU A 367 40.94 13.85 4.61
N LYS A 368 40.36 12.66 4.40
CA LYS A 368 38.92 12.45 4.52
C LYS A 368 38.47 12.73 5.96
N SER A 369 37.34 13.44 6.11
CA SER A 369 36.72 13.80 7.40
C SER A 369 36.62 12.63 8.40
N HIS A 370 36.45 11.39 7.92
CA HIS A 370 36.37 10.19 8.77
C HIS A 370 37.68 9.79 9.49
N ARG A 371 38.81 10.47 9.26
CA ARG A 371 40.09 10.24 9.96
C ARG A 371 40.46 11.36 10.94
N VAL A 372 39.57 12.33 11.09
CA VAL A 372 39.71 13.43 12.05
C VAL A 372 38.84 13.11 13.26
N LEU A 373 39.47 13.01 14.43
CA LEU A 373 38.83 12.73 15.69
C LEU A 373 38.89 13.97 16.56
N LYS A 374 37.75 14.37 17.12
CA LYS A 374 37.67 15.53 18.02
C LYS A 374 37.77 15.06 19.46
N TRP A 375 38.77 15.56 20.19
CA TRP A 375 38.88 15.34 21.62
C TRP A 375 38.01 16.35 22.36
N LYS A 376 37.21 15.87 23.32
CA LYS A 376 36.37 16.69 24.20
C LYS A 376 36.54 16.20 25.62
N ALA A 377 37.23 16.97 26.46
CA ALA A 377 37.59 16.59 27.83
C ALA A 377 36.39 16.07 28.65
N ASP A 378 35.18 16.60 28.45
CA ASP A 378 33.99 16.26 29.24
C ASP A 378 33.29 14.95 28.79
N GLU A 379 33.45 14.52 27.53
CA GLU A 379 32.73 13.38 26.93
C GLU A 379 33.62 12.15 26.68
N SER A 380 34.95 12.31 26.73
CA SER A 380 35.93 11.29 26.29
C SER A 380 36.66 10.54 27.42
N LEU A 381 36.29 10.78 28.69
CA LEU A 381 36.92 10.16 29.86
C LEU A 381 36.66 8.65 29.95
N SER A 382 35.49 8.18 29.52
CA SER A 382 35.20 6.74 29.48
C SER A 382 35.87 6.08 28.28
N TYR A 383 36.57 4.96 28.50
CA TYR A 383 37.23 4.16 27.47
C TYR A 383 36.26 3.60 26.41
N ASN A 384 34.97 3.53 26.73
CA ASN A 384 33.91 3.07 25.82
C ASN A 384 33.25 4.22 25.03
N SER A 385 33.78 5.44 25.12
CA SER A 385 33.25 6.59 24.39
C SER A 385 33.42 6.46 22.87
N ARG A 386 32.63 7.23 22.12
CA ARG A 386 32.66 7.24 20.66
C ARG A 386 34.05 7.63 20.11
N PHE A 387 34.79 8.46 20.84
CA PHE A 387 36.16 8.85 20.48
C PHE A 387 37.09 7.64 20.44
N TRP A 388 37.20 6.90 21.55
CA TRP A 388 38.11 5.76 21.65
C TRP A 388 37.71 4.61 20.70
N LYS A 389 36.41 4.33 20.53
CA LYS A 389 35.94 3.35 19.55
C LYS A 389 36.32 3.70 18.12
N ASN A 390 36.17 4.98 17.74
CA ASN A 390 36.58 5.45 16.42
C ASN A 390 38.10 5.43 16.25
N LEU A 391 38.87 5.76 17.30
CA LEU A 391 40.33 5.66 17.29
C LEU A 391 40.78 4.19 17.09
N LEU A 392 40.20 3.25 17.83
CA LEU A 392 40.46 1.81 17.69
C LEU A 392 40.04 1.27 16.32
N TYR A 393 38.95 1.77 15.74
CA TYR A 393 38.54 1.41 14.39
C TYR A 393 39.59 1.82 13.33
N LEU A 394 40.29 2.94 13.54
CA LEU A 394 41.35 3.44 12.66
C LEU A 394 42.72 2.79 12.93
N MET A 395 42.97 2.29 14.14
CA MET A 395 44.15 1.52 14.53
C MET A 395 44.25 0.18 13.76
N PRO A 396 45.45 -0.42 13.65
CA PRO A 396 45.60 -1.74 13.02
C PRO A 396 44.83 -2.81 13.80
N ALA A 397 44.30 -3.82 13.10
CA ALA A 397 43.59 -4.89 13.77
C ALA A 397 44.58 -5.74 14.59
N LYS A 398 44.40 -5.75 15.92
CA LYS A 398 45.22 -6.48 16.87
C LYS A 398 44.34 -7.40 17.71
N ALA A 399 44.78 -8.64 17.93
CA ALA A 399 44.10 -9.53 18.85
C ALA A 399 44.41 -9.08 20.29
N THR A 400 43.46 -8.40 20.93
CA THR A 400 43.57 -8.03 22.34
C THR A 400 43.61 -9.29 23.19
N LYS A 401 44.68 -9.46 23.97
CA LYS A 401 44.65 -10.37 25.13
C LYS A 401 43.98 -9.60 26.26
N PRO A 402 42.88 -10.09 26.86
CA PRO A 402 42.25 -9.40 27.97
C PRO A 402 43.25 -9.28 29.13
N GLY A 403 43.62 -8.04 29.46
CA GLY A 403 44.39 -7.72 30.65
C GLY A 403 43.57 -8.08 31.90
N LYS A 404 44.21 -8.78 32.84
CA LYS A 404 43.65 -9.14 34.15
C LYS A 404 43.70 -7.90 35.06
N GLY A 405 42.55 -7.45 35.58
CA GLY A 405 42.38 -6.33 36.52
C GLY A 405 42.00 -5.04 35.79
N GLU A 406 40.90 -4.35 36.10
CA GLU A 406 40.27 -4.06 37.39
C GLU A 406 38.80 -3.68 37.10
N ALA A 407 37.84 -4.25 37.82
CA ALA A 407 36.42 -4.00 37.62
C ALA A 407 36.06 -2.58 38.10
N GLU A 408 35.50 -1.75 37.20
CA GLU A 408 34.95 -0.44 37.55
C GLU A 408 33.79 -0.58 38.55
N ALA A 409 33.89 0.18 39.64
CA ALA A 409 32.85 0.38 40.63
C ALA A 409 31.71 1.23 40.05
N TYR A 410 30.48 0.73 40.15
CA TYR A 410 29.27 1.50 39.89
C TYR A 410 28.97 2.45 41.06
N PRO A 411 28.65 3.74 40.83
CA PRO A 411 28.06 4.57 41.87
C PRO A 411 26.57 4.22 41.98
N VAL A 412 26.18 3.71 43.15
CA VAL A 412 24.77 3.56 43.56
C VAL A 412 24.21 4.97 43.79
N LEU A 413 23.34 5.44 42.89
CA LEU A 413 22.51 6.61 43.15
C LEU A 413 21.27 6.16 43.93
N SER A 414 21.31 6.47 45.22
CA SER A 414 20.16 6.66 46.10
C SER A 414 19.21 7.70 45.53
N ALA A 415 17.91 7.41 45.52
CA ALA A 415 16.86 8.43 45.50
C ALA A 415 15.69 7.97 46.36
N CYS A 416 15.46 8.74 47.43
CA CYS A 416 14.21 8.83 48.17
C CYS A 416 13.07 9.37 47.32
#